data_AF-W7EVR5-F1
#
_entry.id   AF-W7EVR5-F1
#
_cell.length_a   1.000
_cell.length_b   1.000
_cell.length_c   1.000
_cell.angle_alpha   90.00
_cell.angle_beta   90.00
_cell.angle_gamma   90.00
#
_symmetry.space_group_name_H-M   'P 1'
#
loop_
_entity.id
_entity.type
_entity.pdbx_description
1 polymer ?
#
loop_
_entity_poly.entity_id
_entity_poly.type
_entity_poly.pdbx_seq_one_letter_code
_entity_poly.pdbx_strand_id
1 'polypeptide(L)'
;MIFTGTSDGKDGAESHHELCKEAVKQPALTEKRQSSSWLGMNELQLEIQRLTSDIDTRNAYTWSLERDHAKAASVVLENEVLRKKVDELIKNMEIKDAELYTLKNAMASSAETTEEAKHMRAQMEAFAYSNNKLRETIAKHTAQANDVTRLQASVSDLQAKLNAEEDTNKRLTTTLSENTDTIKEITRVSDVLRAQNKSLVSKVNGLQEDLDSTEKARDGHYKNYTQTLQRCNTLQQETAALKEEKRALVEKLNNQLHNLGGWVTDLDLMQEEIRIYVCPHDGLRTIYPATAKITQMKKAWMIASEIWKLCDSENKFLKAYETSRRNILEHHRAHERAQHKNGHCRKRIKAAFEELDQKRQFCTKYN
;
A
#
# COMPACT_ATOMS: atom_id res chain seq x y z
N MET A 1 -113.67 -1.13 39.65
CA MET A 1 -114.54 -1.33 40.81
C MET A 1 -114.35 -0.12 41.69
N ILE A 2 -115.34 0.76 41.76
CA ILE A 2 -116.58 0.52 42.53
C ILE A 2 -116.16 0.41 43.99
N PHE A 3 -116.53 1.32 44.87
CA PHE A 3 -117.54 2.38 44.77
C PHE A 3 -117.54 3.07 46.14
N THR A 4 -118.18 4.23 46.15
CA THR A 4 -119.07 4.73 47.21
C THR A 4 -118.68 4.48 48.66
N GLY A 5 -118.54 5.53 49.44
CA GLY A 5 -119.45 6.66 49.40
C GLY A 5 -119.76 7.01 50.85
N THR A 6 -120.35 8.19 51.02
CA THR A 6 -121.75 8.27 51.47
C THR A 6 -121.91 7.59 52.82
N SER A 7 -122.21 8.31 53.87
CA SER A 7 -123.31 9.25 53.89
C SER A 7 -123.07 10.16 55.09
N ASP A 8 -123.31 11.46 54.95
CA ASP A 8 -124.68 11.96 54.93
C ASP A 8 -125.49 11.24 56.00
N GLY A 9 -125.59 11.90 57.13
CA GLY A 9 -126.95 12.28 57.44
C GLY A 9 -127.00 12.86 58.82
N LYS A 10 -127.48 14.09 58.97
CA LYS A 10 -128.86 14.42 58.59
C LYS A 10 -129.81 13.39 59.17
N ASP A 11 -130.80 13.78 59.90
CA ASP A 11 -131.36 15.10 60.12
C ASP A 11 -132.29 14.82 61.28
N GLY A 12 -132.88 15.91 61.72
CA GLY A 12 -134.29 15.79 61.94
C GLY A 12 -134.54 15.92 63.40
N ALA A 13 -134.93 17.13 63.75
CA ALA A 13 -136.31 17.55 63.53
C ALA A 13 -136.96 17.34 64.88
N GLU A 14 -137.13 18.46 65.58
CA GLU A 14 -138.37 19.19 65.41
C GLU A 14 -139.52 18.28 65.82
N SER A 15 -140.15 18.60 66.93
CA SER A 15 -141.28 19.53 66.85
C SER A 15 -141.65 19.84 68.29
N HIS A 16 -141.77 21.12 68.66
CA HIS A 16 -142.98 21.88 68.37
C HIS A 16 -144.24 21.07 68.69
N HIS A 17 -144.90 21.43 69.77
CA HIS A 17 -146.08 22.29 69.69
C HIS A 17 -146.56 22.50 71.13
N GLU A 18 -146.71 23.73 71.59
CA GLU A 18 -147.93 24.52 71.42
C GLU A 18 -149.16 23.77 71.93
N LEU A 19 -150.12 24.36 72.62
CA LEU A 19 -150.44 25.72 73.00
C LEU A 19 -151.74 25.55 73.81
N CYS A 20 -152.00 26.47 74.74
CA CYS A 20 -153.32 27.08 74.94
C CYS A 20 -154.51 26.19 75.38
N LYS A 21 -155.46 26.64 76.20
CA LYS A 21 -155.87 27.99 76.61
C LYS A 21 -156.97 27.81 77.66
N GLU A 22 -157.11 28.84 78.51
CA GLU A 22 -158.38 29.44 78.99
C GLU A 22 -159.46 28.55 79.64
N ALA A 23 -160.25 28.99 80.60
CA ALA A 23 -160.36 30.21 81.39
C ALA A 23 -161.48 29.94 82.42
N VAL A 24 -161.76 30.97 83.21
CA VAL A 24 -163.10 31.41 83.65
C VAL A 24 -163.37 31.30 85.16
N LYS A 25 -163.67 32.49 85.70
CA LYS A 25 -163.98 32.88 87.07
C LYS A 25 -165.47 32.68 87.42
N GLN A 26 -165.74 32.49 88.72
CA GLN A 26 -166.89 32.98 89.57
C GLN A 26 -168.33 32.58 89.15
N PRO A 27 -169.35 32.42 90.05
CA PRO A 27 -169.82 33.44 91.01
C PRO A 27 -170.49 32.91 92.32
N ALA A 28 -171.10 33.84 93.07
CA ALA A 28 -171.61 33.73 94.43
C ALA A 28 -173.15 33.59 94.56
N LEU A 29 -173.61 33.36 95.81
CA LEU A 29 -174.85 33.83 96.50
C LEU A 29 -175.99 32.82 96.88
N THR A 30 -176.19 32.74 98.21
CA THR A 30 -177.40 32.79 99.09
C THR A 30 -178.62 31.83 99.01
N GLU A 31 -178.99 31.36 100.23
CA GLU A 31 -180.33 31.01 100.84
C GLU A 31 -181.29 30.02 100.09
N LYS A 32 -182.04 29.08 100.71
CA LYS A 32 -182.37 28.69 102.10
C LYS A 32 -183.00 27.27 102.12
N ARG A 33 -182.72 26.53 103.21
CA ARG A 33 -183.53 25.50 103.95
C ARG A 33 -183.90 24.10 103.39
N GLN A 34 -183.62 23.12 104.27
CA GLN A 34 -184.32 21.84 104.59
C GLN A 34 -183.97 20.55 103.81
N SER A 35 -183.09 19.70 104.36
CA SER A 35 -183.43 18.58 105.26
C SER A 35 -182.14 17.81 105.66
N SER A 36 -182.09 17.34 106.91
CA SER A 36 -180.89 16.88 107.61
C SER A 36 -180.57 15.39 107.41
N SER A 37 -179.90 15.02 106.30
CA SER A 37 -179.28 13.69 106.13
C SER A 37 -178.18 13.70 105.05
N TRP A 38 -177.19 14.56 105.21
CA TRP A 38 -176.12 14.89 104.23
C TRP A 38 -174.70 14.53 104.72
N LEU A 39 -174.56 13.64 105.72
CA LEU A 39 -173.30 13.36 106.44
C LEU A 39 -172.57 12.05 106.08
N GLY A 40 -173.02 11.31 105.06
CA GLY A 40 -172.28 10.19 104.46
C GLY A 40 -171.97 10.40 102.97
N MET A 41 -171.99 11.63 102.45
CA MET A 41 -170.81 12.52 102.47
C MET A 41 -169.50 11.75 102.51
N ASN A 42 -168.72 12.05 101.48
CA ASN A 42 -167.28 12.27 101.56
C ASN A 42 -166.38 11.09 101.90
N GLU A 43 -166.77 10.17 102.78
CA GLU A 43 -165.91 9.08 103.22
C GLU A 43 -165.62 8.13 102.05
N LEU A 44 -166.64 7.80 101.25
CA LEU A 44 -166.46 6.99 100.04
C LEU A 44 -165.67 7.73 98.94
N GLN A 45 -165.82 9.05 98.86
CA GLN A 45 -165.19 9.86 97.81
C GLN A 45 -163.71 10.18 98.13
N LEU A 46 -163.37 10.35 99.42
CA LEU A 46 -162.00 10.46 99.92
C LEU A 46 -161.24 9.14 99.79
N GLU A 47 -161.89 7.99 100.04
CA GLU A 47 -161.24 6.69 99.88
C GLU A 47 -160.93 6.38 98.40
N ILE A 48 -161.84 6.75 97.48
CA ILE A 48 -161.57 6.66 96.03
C ILE A 48 -160.44 7.60 95.59
N GLN A 49 -160.37 8.83 96.14
CA GLN A 49 -159.25 9.74 95.85
C GLN A 49 -157.92 9.22 96.41
N ARG A 50 -157.93 8.61 97.60
CA ARG A 50 -156.74 8.00 98.20
C ARG A 50 -156.24 6.81 97.39
N LEU A 51 -157.12 5.91 96.97
CA LEU A 51 -156.77 4.76 96.14
C LEU A 51 -156.24 5.19 94.76
N THR A 52 -156.81 6.24 94.16
CA THR A 52 -156.28 6.80 92.90
C THR A 52 -154.86 7.34 93.10
N SER A 53 -154.60 8.06 94.19
CA SER A 53 -153.26 8.57 94.52
C SER A 53 -152.23 7.47 94.77
N ASP A 54 -152.63 6.36 95.41
CA ASP A 54 -151.76 5.20 95.64
C ASP A 54 -151.43 4.44 94.34
N ILE A 55 -152.38 4.36 93.41
CA ILE A 55 -152.17 3.77 92.08
C ILE A 55 -151.18 4.62 91.27
N ASP A 56 -151.34 5.95 91.29
CA ASP A 56 -150.46 6.86 90.56
C ASP A 56 -149.02 6.83 91.10
N THR A 57 -148.84 6.73 92.42
CA THR A 57 -147.50 6.58 93.01
C THR A 57 -146.85 5.24 92.68
N ARG A 58 -147.62 4.15 92.62
CA ARG A 58 -147.10 2.83 92.20
C ARG A 58 -146.69 2.82 90.74
N ASN A 59 -147.48 3.44 89.86
CA ASN A 59 -147.15 3.54 88.43
C ASN A 59 -145.88 4.37 88.19
N ALA A 60 -145.70 5.46 88.94
CA ALA A 60 -144.47 6.26 88.87
C ALA A 60 -143.21 5.49 89.29
N TYR A 61 -143.31 4.62 90.31
CA TYR A 61 -142.19 3.77 90.75
C TYR A 61 -141.83 2.70 89.71
N THR A 62 -142.83 2.06 89.09
CA THR A 62 -142.61 1.06 88.03
C THR A 62 -141.91 1.67 86.82
N TRP A 63 -142.31 2.86 86.39
CA TRP A 63 -141.65 3.59 85.29
C TRP A 63 -140.20 4.00 85.62
N SER A 64 -139.86 4.23 86.89
CA SER A 64 -138.48 4.50 87.32
C SER A 64 -137.59 3.27 87.20
N LEU A 65 -138.08 2.10 87.62
CA LEU A 65 -137.33 0.84 87.57
C LEU A 65 -137.04 0.38 86.14
N GLU A 66 -138.00 0.54 85.23
CA GLU A 66 -137.80 0.21 83.81
C GLU A 66 -136.72 1.10 83.16
N ARG A 67 -136.67 2.39 83.54
CA ARG A 67 -135.62 3.31 83.08
C ARG A 67 -134.23 2.91 83.59
N ASP A 68 -134.13 2.46 84.84
CA ASP A 68 -132.86 2.01 85.41
C ASP A 68 -132.37 0.68 84.79
N HIS A 69 -133.29 -0.25 84.49
CA HIS A 69 -132.98 -1.48 83.74
C HIS A 69 -132.47 -1.17 82.32
N ALA A 70 -133.06 -0.21 81.62
CA ALA A 70 -132.59 0.22 80.30
C ALA A 70 -131.17 0.81 80.33
N LYS A 71 -130.83 1.58 81.38
CA LYS A 71 -129.46 2.10 81.57
C LYS A 71 -128.44 1.00 81.85
N ALA A 72 -128.77 0.03 82.69
CA ALA A 72 -127.88 -1.09 82.99
C ALA A 72 -127.54 -1.92 81.74
N ALA A 73 -128.53 -2.16 80.86
CA ALA A 73 -128.31 -2.88 79.60
C ALA A 73 -127.37 -2.12 78.63
N SER A 74 -127.43 -0.79 78.60
CA SER A 74 -126.56 0.05 77.75
C SER A 74 -125.07 -0.05 78.15
N VAL A 75 -124.77 -0.03 79.45
CA VAL A 75 -123.39 -0.08 79.98
C VAL A 75 -122.72 -1.44 79.74
N VAL A 76 -123.50 -2.53 79.75
CA VAL A 76 -122.99 -3.87 79.43
C VAL A 76 -122.54 -3.95 77.97
N LEU A 77 -123.34 -3.39 77.05
CA LEU A 77 -123.02 -3.37 75.62
C LEU A 77 -121.75 -2.56 75.32
N GLU A 78 -121.58 -1.42 75.99
CA GLU A 78 -120.41 -0.55 75.81
C GLU A 78 -119.11 -1.22 76.32
N ASN A 79 -119.16 -1.93 77.45
CA ASN A 79 -118.02 -2.69 77.95
C ASN A 79 -117.60 -3.82 77.00
N GLU A 80 -118.56 -4.46 76.33
CA GLU A 80 -118.28 -5.55 75.39
C GLU A 80 -117.63 -5.04 74.08
N VAL A 81 -118.01 -3.84 73.63
CA VAL A 81 -117.35 -3.14 72.50
C VAL A 81 -115.91 -2.75 72.86
N LEU A 82 -115.68 -2.20 74.06
CA LEU A 82 -114.33 -1.82 74.51
C LEU A 82 -113.40 -3.03 74.63
N ARG A 83 -113.91 -4.17 75.13
CA ARG A 83 -113.13 -5.42 75.21
C ARG A 83 -112.63 -5.89 73.84
N LYS A 84 -113.51 -5.92 72.83
CA LYS A 84 -113.13 -6.27 71.46
C LYS A 84 -112.04 -5.35 70.89
N LYS A 85 -112.10 -4.06 71.22
CA LYS A 85 -111.13 -3.06 70.75
C LYS A 85 -109.75 -3.23 71.39
N VAL A 86 -109.69 -3.68 72.65
CA VAL A 86 -108.44 -4.03 73.32
C VAL A 86 -107.81 -5.28 72.73
N ASP A 87 -108.60 -6.32 72.47
CA ASP A 87 -108.09 -7.56 71.85
C ASP A 87 -107.51 -7.30 70.44
N GLU A 88 -108.12 -6.40 69.67
CA GLU A 88 -107.63 -6.01 68.35
C GLU A 88 -106.32 -5.20 68.41
N LEU A 89 -106.16 -4.34 69.43
CA LEU A 89 -104.91 -3.62 69.67
C LEU A 89 -103.76 -4.56 70.08
N ILE A 90 -104.03 -5.56 70.93
CA ILE A 90 -103.04 -6.57 71.32
C ILE A 90 -102.56 -7.33 70.07
N LYS A 91 -103.49 -7.78 69.23
CA LYS A 91 -103.15 -8.50 68.00
C LYS A 91 -102.31 -7.66 67.02
N ASN A 92 -102.61 -6.37 66.90
CA ASN A 92 -101.80 -5.46 66.08
C ASN A 92 -100.39 -5.23 66.64
N MET A 93 -100.22 -5.19 67.95
CA MET A 93 -98.89 -5.10 68.57
C MET A 93 -98.06 -6.35 68.31
N GLU A 94 -98.64 -7.54 68.46
CA GLU A 94 -97.95 -8.81 68.18
C GLU A 94 -97.46 -8.91 66.73
N ILE A 95 -98.27 -8.42 65.76
CA ILE A 95 -97.87 -8.34 64.35
C ILE A 95 -96.69 -7.38 64.17
N LYS A 96 -96.72 -6.20 64.82
CA LYS A 96 -95.64 -5.20 64.72
C LYS A 96 -94.34 -5.67 65.35
N ASP A 97 -94.39 -6.44 66.44
CA ASP A 97 -93.20 -7.05 67.03
C ASP A 97 -92.59 -8.12 66.11
N ALA A 98 -93.41 -8.92 65.42
CA ALA A 98 -92.92 -9.88 64.43
C ALA A 98 -92.27 -9.17 63.21
N GLU A 99 -92.87 -8.08 62.73
CA GLU A 99 -92.29 -7.25 61.66
C GLU A 99 -90.95 -6.63 62.09
N LEU A 100 -90.82 -6.13 63.32
CA LEU A 100 -89.56 -5.61 63.85
C LEU A 100 -88.47 -6.69 63.97
N TYR A 101 -88.84 -7.90 64.39
CA TYR A 101 -87.90 -9.02 64.48
C TYR A 101 -87.35 -9.42 63.10
N THR A 102 -88.23 -9.50 62.10
CA THR A 102 -87.84 -9.80 60.71
C THR A 102 -86.98 -8.69 60.11
N LEU A 103 -87.30 -7.42 60.35
CA LEU A 103 -86.50 -6.27 59.91
C LEU A 103 -85.10 -6.28 60.54
N LYS A 104 -85.00 -6.60 61.84
CA LYS A 104 -83.72 -6.70 62.55
C LYS A 104 -82.82 -7.78 61.95
N ASN A 105 -83.38 -8.95 61.61
CA ASN A 105 -82.63 -10.03 60.98
C ASN A 105 -82.19 -9.64 59.55
N ALA A 106 -83.05 -8.97 58.78
CA ALA A 106 -82.69 -8.47 57.46
C ALA A 106 -81.56 -7.42 57.51
N MET A 107 -81.55 -6.53 58.52
CA MET A 107 -80.45 -5.58 58.72
C MET A 107 -79.14 -6.28 59.10
N ALA A 108 -79.18 -7.34 59.91
CA ALA A 108 -77.98 -8.12 60.25
C ALA A 108 -77.38 -8.82 59.01
N SER A 109 -78.20 -9.48 58.19
CA SER A 109 -77.75 -10.09 56.93
C SER A 109 -77.28 -9.05 55.91
N SER A 110 -77.90 -7.87 55.87
CA SER A 110 -77.42 -6.75 55.05
C SER A 110 -76.06 -6.24 55.53
N ALA A 111 -75.81 -6.20 56.85
CA ALA A 111 -74.52 -5.77 57.38
C ALA A 111 -73.42 -6.79 57.02
N GLU A 112 -73.70 -8.08 57.18
CA GLU A 112 -72.78 -9.17 56.82
C GLU A 112 -72.43 -9.14 55.32
N THR A 113 -73.42 -9.04 54.44
CA THR A 113 -73.19 -8.93 52.99
C THR A 113 -72.42 -7.66 52.61
N THR A 114 -72.60 -6.54 53.32
CA THR A 114 -71.79 -5.33 53.09
C THR A 114 -70.32 -5.50 53.52
N GLU A 115 -70.05 -6.23 54.60
CA GLU A 115 -68.68 -6.53 55.02
C GLU A 115 -68.00 -7.55 54.10
N GLU A 116 -68.71 -8.57 53.63
CA GLU A 116 -68.22 -9.48 52.58
C GLU A 116 -67.91 -8.72 51.27
N ALA A 117 -68.78 -7.78 50.88
CA ALA A 117 -68.54 -6.95 49.70
C ALA A 117 -67.33 -6.01 49.87
N LYS A 118 -67.09 -5.48 51.07
CA LYS A 118 -65.87 -4.72 51.39
C LYS A 118 -64.63 -5.62 51.35
N HIS A 119 -64.71 -6.83 51.91
CA HIS A 119 -63.61 -7.79 51.87
C HIS A 119 -63.26 -8.18 50.43
N MET A 120 -64.26 -8.50 49.61
CA MET A 120 -64.04 -8.82 48.19
C MET A 120 -63.43 -7.65 47.42
N ARG A 121 -63.87 -6.40 47.66
CA ARG A 121 -63.21 -5.22 47.06
C ARG A 121 -61.75 -5.12 47.45
N ALA A 122 -61.42 -5.29 48.73
CA ALA A 122 -60.03 -5.24 49.18
C ALA A 122 -59.17 -6.36 48.55
N GLN A 123 -59.72 -7.57 48.39
CA GLN A 123 -59.04 -8.65 47.68
C GLN A 123 -58.85 -8.33 46.19
N MET A 124 -59.86 -7.77 45.52
CA MET A 124 -59.77 -7.36 44.11
C MET A 124 -58.73 -6.26 43.91
N GLU A 125 -58.66 -5.27 44.82
CA GLU A 125 -57.65 -4.21 44.80
C GLU A 125 -56.24 -4.77 45.00
N ALA A 126 -56.06 -5.68 45.97
CA ALA A 126 -54.78 -6.36 46.18
C ALA A 126 -54.36 -7.20 44.96
N PHE A 127 -55.31 -7.90 44.34
CA PHE A 127 -55.06 -8.69 43.13
C PHE A 127 -54.73 -7.79 41.93
N ALA A 128 -55.43 -6.66 41.76
CA ALA A 128 -55.15 -5.67 40.73
C ALA A 128 -53.75 -5.05 40.90
N TYR A 129 -53.37 -4.71 42.14
CA TYR A 129 -52.04 -4.22 42.46
C TYR A 129 -50.95 -5.26 42.12
N SER A 130 -51.13 -6.52 42.53
CA SER A 130 -50.22 -7.62 42.20
C SER A 130 -50.10 -7.82 40.69
N ASN A 131 -51.22 -7.80 39.96
CA ASN A 131 -51.23 -7.92 38.50
C ASN A 131 -50.49 -6.78 37.80
N ASN A 132 -50.66 -5.54 38.26
CA ASN A 132 -49.93 -4.40 37.73
C ASN A 132 -48.42 -4.55 37.95
N LYS A 133 -48.00 -4.98 39.15
CA LYS A 133 -46.59 -5.22 39.47
C LYS A 133 -45.98 -6.36 38.64
N LEU A 134 -46.76 -7.40 38.37
CA LEU A 134 -46.36 -8.49 37.48
C LEU A 134 -46.20 -7.99 36.03
N ARG A 135 -47.13 -7.18 35.54
CA ARG A 135 -47.04 -6.55 34.19
C ARG A 135 -45.81 -5.68 34.06
N GLU A 136 -45.48 -4.86 35.05
CA GLU A 136 -44.25 -4.06 35.06
C GLU A 136 -43.00 -4.95 35.01
N THR A 137 -43.00 -6.07 35.74
CA THR A 137 -41.87 -7.02 35.76
C THR A 137 -41.73 -7.72 34.41
N ILE A 138 -42.84 -8.14 33.79
CA ILE A 138 -42.85 -8.71 32.44
C ILE A 138 -42.32 -7.71 31.43
N ALA A 139 -42.76 -6.45 31.48
CA ALA A 139 -42.26 -5.40 30.58
C ALA A 139 -40.74 -5.20 30.73
N LYS A 140 -40.21 -5.22 31.96
CA LYS A 140 -38.76 -5.16 32.21
C LYS A 140 -38.02 -6.37 31.64
N HIS A 141 -38.52 -7.59 31.85
CA HIS A 141 -37.90 -8.80 31.30
C HIS A 141 -37.93 -8.82 29.76
N THR A 142 -39.03 -8.35 29.13
CA THR A 142 -39.11 -8.22 27.67
C THR A 142 -38.07 -7.23 27.14
N ALA A 143 -37.89 -6.08 27.81
CA ALA A 143 -36.84 -5.13 27.43
C ALA A 143 -35.44 -5.75 27.55
N GLN A 144 -35.16 -6.48 28.63
CA GLN A 144 -33.89 -7.20 28.81
C GLN A 144 -33.68 -8.29 27.75
N ALA A 145 -34.72 -9.05 27.38
CA ALA A 145 -34.62 -10.06 26.32
C ALA A 145 -34.29 -9.44 24.95
N ASN A 146 -34.86 -8.27 24.65
CA ASN A 146 -34.52 -7.51 23.44
C ASN A 146 -33.06 -7.04 23.47
N ASP A 147 -32.56 -6.58 24.62
CA ASP A 147 -31.15 -6.22 24.80
C ASP A 147 -30.20 -7.40 24.63
N VAL A 148 -30.55 -8.57 25.18
CA VAL A 148 -29.79 -9.82 24.99
C VAL A 148 -29.74 -10.19 23.51
N THR A 149 -30.86 -10.10 22.80
CA THR A 149 -30.92 -10.40 21.36
C THR A 149 -30.02 -9.45 20.57
N ARG A 150 -30.02 -8.16 20.90
CA ARG A 150 -29.13 -7.15 20.29
C ARG A 150 -27.65 -7.43 20.58
N LEU A 151 -27.31 -7.78 21.82
CA LEU A 151 -25.95 -8.14 22.20
C LEU A 151 -25.49 -9.39 21.46
N GLN A 152 -26.35 -10.40 21.31
CA GLN A 152 -26.02 -11.64 20.62
C GLN A 152 -25.79 -11.43 19.11
N ALA A 153 -26.56 -10.54 18.48
CA ALA A 153 -26.28 -10.08 17.12
C ALA A 153 -24.91 -9.36 17.03
N SER A 154 -24.58 -8.49 17.99
CA SER A 154 -23.28 -7.80 18.03
C SER A 154 -22.11 -8.77 18.25
N VAL A 155 -22.26 -9.78 19.10
CA VAL A 155 -21.25 -10.83 19.31
C VAL A 155 -21.03 -11.64 18.04
N SER A 156 -22.11 -11.94 17.31
CA SER A 156 -22.04 -12.69 16.06
C SER A 156 -21.32 -11.90 14.96
N ASP A 157 -21.57 -10.59 14.86
CA ASP A 157 -20.84 -9.68 13.96
C ASP A 157 -19.35 -9.58 14.31
N LEU A 158 -19.02 -9.44 15.60
CA LEU A 158 -17.63 -9.41 16.06
C LEU A 158 -16.90 -10.74 15.79
N GLN A 159 -17.57 -11.88 15.95
CA GLN A 159 -16.99 -13.18 15.63
C GLN A 159 -16.70 -13.31 14.13
N ALA A 160 -17.60 -12.83 13.27
CA ALA A 160 -17.37 -12.82 11.82
C ALA A 160 -16.17 -11.95 11.44
N LYS A 161 -16.04 -10.77 12.06
CA LYS A 161 -14.88 -9.87 11.87
C LYS A 161 -13.58 -10.50 12.37
N LEU A 162 -13.61 -11.17 13.52
CA LEU A 162 -12.44 -11.87 14.06
C LEU A 162 -11.95 -12.96 13.11
N ASN A 163 -12.86 -13.78 12.57
CA ASN A 163 -12.50 -14.82 11.61
C ASN A 163 -11.90 -14.22 10.32
N ALA A 164 -12.48 -13.12 9.82
CA ALA A 164 -11.95 -12.42 8.65
C ALA A 164 -10.53 -11.89 8.88
N GLU A 165 -10.24 -11.32 10.06
CA GLU A 165 -8.89 -10.88 10.42
C GLU A 165 -7.92 -12.04 10.66
N GLU A 166 -8.40 -13.18 11.14
CA GLU A 166 -7.56 -14.37 11.25
C GLU A 166 -7.13 -14.88 9.86
N ASP A 167 -8.04 -14.85 8.88
CA ASP A 167 -7.76 -15.25 7.51
C ASP A 167 -6.83 -14.25 6.79
N THR A 168 -6.96 -12.94 7.03
CA THR A 168 -5.99 -11.95 6.52
C THR A 168 -4.62 -12.18 7.12
N ASN A 169 -4.53 -12.46 8.42
CA ASN A 169 -3.26 -12.70 9.11
C ASN A 169 -2.57 -13.99 8.62
N LYS A 170 -3.34 -15.07 8.38
CA LYS A 170 -2.83 -16.30 7.74
C LYS A 170 -2.23 -16.01 6.36
N ARG A 171 -2.94 -15.26 5.52
CA ARG A 171 -2.45 -14.84 4.20
C ARG A 171 -1.16 -14.03 4.29
N LEU A 172 -1.12 -13.02 5.16
CA LEU A 172 0.06 -12.18 5.36
C LEU A 172 1.26 -12.99 5.84
N THR A 173 1.04 -13.97 6.74
CA THR A 173 2.09 -14.87 7.23
C THR A 173 2.67 -15.73 6.10
N THR A 174 1.83 -16.27 5.23
CA THR A 174 2.28 -17.04 4.05
C THR A 174 3.10 -16.15 3.10
N THR A 175 2.60 -14.96 2.77
CA THR A 175 3.33 -14.01 1.90
C THR A 175 4.65 -13.57 2.53
N LEU A 176 4.72 -13.40 3.85
CA LEU A 176 5.96 -13.07 4.55
C LEU A 176 7.00 -14.20 4.41
N SER A 177 6.58 -15.46 4.51
CA SER A 177 7.44 -16.62 4.31
C SER A 177 7.98 -16.67 2.87
N GLU A 178 7.11 -16.52 1.88
CA GLU A 178 7.47 -16.51 0.45
C GLU A 178 8.47 -15.38 0.13
N ASN A 179 8.22 -14.17 0.67
CA ASN A 179 9.13 -13.04 0.51
C ASN A 179 10.47 -13.31 1.18
N THR A 180 10.48 -13.94 2.36
CA THR A 180 11.72 -14.29 3.07
C THR A 180 12.57 -15.24 2.24
N ASP A 181 11.95 -16.25 1.62
CA ASP A 181 12.67 -17.20 0.77
C ASP A 181 13.14 -16.57 -0.54
N THR A 182 12.34 -15.67 -1.11
CA THR A 182 12.74 -14.86 -2.28
C THR A 182 13.96 -13.98 -1.97
N ILE A 183 13.99 -13.34 -0.80
CA ILE A 183 15.14 -12.52 -0.36
C ILE A 183 16.39 -13.38 -0.18
N LYS A 184 16.28 -14.58 0.38
CA LYS A 184 17.42 -15.51 0.49
C LYS A 184 17.98 -15.87 -0.89
N GLU A 185 17.11 -16.17 -1.85
CA GLU A 185 17.55 -16.52 -3.21
C GLU A 185 18.20 -15.33 -3.92
N ILE A 186 17.61 -14.13 -3.82
CA ILE A 186 18.21 -12.90 -4.35
C ILE A 186 19.59 -12.67 -3.75
N THR A 187 19.74 -12.86 -2.43
CA THR A 187 21.02 -12.69 -1.73
C THR A 187 22.06 -13.69 -2.26
N ARG A 188 21.67 -14.96 -2.41
CA ARG A 188 22.54 -16.01 -2.96
C ARG A 188 23.02 -15.67 -4.38
N VAL A 189 22.10 -15.24 -5.25
CA VAL A 189 22.42 -14.82 -6.62
C VAL A 189 23.35 -13.59 -6.61
N SER A 190 23.07 -12.60 -5.75
CA SER A 190 23.91 -11.40 -5.60
C SER A 190 25.34 -11.74 -5.23
N ASP A 191 25.55 -12.69 -4.31
CA ASP A 191 26.88 -13.13 -3.89
C ASP A 191 27.64 -13.86 -5.00
N VAL A 192 26.95 -14.71 -5.79
CA VAL A 192 27.54 -15.36 -6.97
C VAL A 192 27.96 -14.32 -8.01
N LEU A 193 27.09 -13.36 -8.32
CA LEU A 193 27.40 -12.27 -9.25
C LEU A 193 28.57 -11.43 -8.75
N ARG A 194 28.63 -11.13 -7.45
CA ARG A 194 29.75 -10.40 -6.84
C ARG A 194 31.08 -11.15 -6.98
N ALA A 195 31.07 -12.48 -6.77
CA ALA A 195 32.26 -13.31 -6.94
C ALA A 195 32.72 -13.37 -8.41
N GLN A 196 31.78 -13.52 -9.35
CA GLN A 196 32.08 -13.47 -10.78
C GLN A 196 32.67 -12.13 -11.20
N ASN A 197 32.12 -11.02 -10.69
CA ASN A 197 32.61 -9.68 -11.00
C ASN A 197 34.05 -9.48 -10.49
N LYS A 198 34.36 -9.92 -9.27
CA LYS A 198 35.75 -9.90 -8.75
C LYS A 198 36.71 -10.71 -9.62
N SER A 199 36.29 -11.89 -10.10
CA SER A 199 37.09 -12.71 -10.99
C SER A 199 37.36 -12.01 -12.33
N LEU A 200 36.34 -11.38 -12.93
CA LEU A 200 36.46 -10.62 -14.16
C LEU A 200 37.40 -9.41 -14.00
N VAL A 201 37.24 -8.63 -12.92
CA VAL A 201 38.13 -7.50 -12.63
C VAL A 201 39.59 -7.97 -12.53
N SER A 202 39.84 -9.09 -11.86
CA SER A 202 41.21 -9.64 -11.74
C SER A 202 41.78 -10.05 -13.11
N LYS A 203 40.96 -10.66 -13.98
CA LYS A 203 41.37 -11.02 -15.36
C LYS A 203 41.66 -9.78 -16.21
N VAL A 204 40.83 -8.75 -16.11
CA VAL A 204 41.04 -7.48 -16.84
C VAL A 204 42.35 -6.83 -16.42
N ASN A 205 42.63 -6.78 -15.11
CA ASN A 205 43.90 -6.24 -14.62
C ASN A 205 45.10 -7.04 -15.14
N GLY A 206 45.05 -8.38 -15.13
CA GLY A 206 46.11 -9.21 -15.68
C GLY A 206 46.33 -8.98 -17.19
N LEU A 207 45.25 -8.87 -17.97
CA LEU A 207 45.35 -8.57 -19.40
C LEU A 207 45.91 -7.17 -19.67
N GLN A 208 45.62 -6.19 -18.81
CA GLN A 208 46.19 -4.85 -18.92
C GLN A 208 47.70 -4.87 -18.67
N GLU A 209 48.17 -5.61 -17.66
CA GLU A 209 49.60 -5.79 -17.39
C GLU A 209 50.32 -6.47 -18.57
N ASP A 210 49.72 -7.51 -19.15
CA ASP A 210 50.25 -8.21 -20.32
C ASP A 210 50.31 -7.29 -21.56
N LEU A 211 49.29 -6.45 -21.75
CA LEU A 211 49.26 -5.47 -22.84
C LEU A 211 50.39 -4.45 -22.67
N ASP A 212 50.51 -3.84 -21.49
CA ASP A 212 51.55 -2.86 -21.18
C ASP A 212 52.96 -3.45 -21.38
N SER A 213 53.16 -4.71 -21.00
CA SER A 213 54.42 -5.44 -21.23
C SER A 213 54.71 -5.65 -22.71
N THR A 214 53.69 -6.06 -23.47
CA THR A 214 53.79 -6.29 -24.92
C THR A 214 54.08 -4.99 -25.67
N GLU A 215 53.47 -3.88 -25.28
CA GLU A 215 53.74 -2.56 -25.88
C GLU A 215 55.17 -2.11 -25.62
N LYS A 216 55.68 -2.26 -24.40
CA LYS A 216 57.09 -1.97 -24.09
C LYS A 216 58.05 -2.83 -24.91
N ALA A 217 57.74 -4.12 -25.09
CA ALA A 217 58.53 -5.01 -25.93
C ALA A 217 58.52 -4.57 -27.41
N ARG A 218 57.34 -4.26 -27.95
CA ARG A 218 57.17 -3.73 -29.32
C ARG A 218 57.99 -2.48 -29.54
N ASP A 219 57.92 -1.51 -28.62
CA ASP A 219 58.64 -0.24 -28.73
C ASP A 219 60.15 -0.46 -28.65
N GLY A 220 60.61 -1.39 -27.81
CA GLY A 220 62.00 -1.84 -27.76
C GLY A 220 62.47 -2.46 -29.09
N HIS A 221 61.67 -3.34 -29.69
CA HIS A 221 61.96 -3.92 -31.01
C HIS A 221 62.01 -2.86 -32.10
N TYR A 222 61.08 -1.91 -32.10
CA TYR A 222 61.05 -0.81 -33.08
C TYR A 222 62.31 0.05 -32.97
N LYS A 223 62.72 0.43 -31.77
CA LYS A 223 63.97 1.19 -31.54
C LYS A 223 65.21 0.45 -32.05
N ASN A 224 65.31 -0.85 -31.76
CA ASN A 224 66.41 -1.69 -32.24
C ASN A 224 66.42 -1.81 -33.77
N TYR A 225 65.24 -1.95 -34.38
CA TYR A 225 65.08 -1.98 -35.83
C TYR A 225 65.57 -0.68 -36.46
N THR A 226 65.15 0.49 -35.96
CA THR A 226 65.59 1.79 -36.49
C THR A 226 67.10 1.98 -36.37
N GLN A 227 67.69 1.62 -35.22
CA GLN A 227 69.15 1.69 -35.03
C GLN A 227 69.91 0.77 -35.98
N THR A 228 69.40 -0.45 -36.18
CA THR A 228 70.00 -1.42 -37.11
C THR A 228 69.91 -0.92 -38.55
N LEU A 229 68.77 -0.37 -38.96
CA LEU A 229 68.58 0.21 -40.29
C LEU A 229 69.53 1.39 -40.54
N GLN A 230 69.69 2.29 -39.56
CA GLN A 230 70.66 3.39 -39.64
C GLN A 230 72.08 2.86 -39.82
N ARG A 231 72.48 1.85 -39.03
CA ARG A 231 73.81 1.23 -39.15
C ARG A 231 74.02 0.59 -40.52
N CYS A 232 73.03 -0.12 -41.05
CA CYS A 232 73.10 -0.71 -42.40
C CYS A 232 73.29 0.38 -43.47
N ASN A 233 72.56 1.49 -43.38
CA ASN A 233 72.70 2.60 -44.31
C ASN A 233 74.10 3.23 -44.24
N THR A 234 74.65 3.44 -43.03
CA THR A 234 76.03 3.94 -42.86
C THR A 234 77.05 2.98 -43.46
N LEU A 235 76.94 1.67 -43.17
CA LEU A 235 77.85 0.66 -43.73
C LEU A 235 77.76 0.59 -45.26
N GLN A 236 76.57 0.78 -45.83
CA GLN A 236 76.38 0.83 -47.27
C GLN A 236 77.09 2.05 -47.89
N GLN A 237 77.00 3.22 -47.25
CA GLN A 237 77.72 4.42 -47.69
C GLN A 237 79.24 4.25 -47.59
N GLU A 238 79.75 3.72 -46.46
CA GLU A 238 81.18 3.42 -46.28
C GLU A 238 81.68 2.42 -47.33
N THR A 239 80.90 1.37 -47.60
CA THR A 239 81.24 0.38 -48.62
C THR A 239 81.30 1.00 -50.02
N ALA A 240 80.38 1.93 -50.33
CA ALA A 240 80.40 2.66 -51.60
C ALA A 240 81.64 3.56 -51.70
N ALA A 241 81.99 4.28 -50.63
CA ALA A 241 83.17 5.13 -50.57
C ALA A 241 84.47 4.33 -50.75
N LEU A 242 84.61 3.19 -50.05
CA LEU A 242 85.78 2.31 -50.18
C LEU A 242 85.90 1.70 -51.58
N LYS A 243 84.78 1.35 -52.23
CA LYS A 243 84.80 0.89 -53.63
C LYS A 243 85.29 1.98 -54.57
N GLU A 244 84.91 3.23 -54.34
CA GLU A 244 85.37 4.37 -55.12
C GLU A 244 86.87 4.62 -54.92
N GLU A 245 87.32 4.66 -53.67
CA GLU A 245 88.73 4.81 -53.33
C GLU A 245 89.58 3.70 -53.95
N LYS A 246 89.13 2.44 -53.84
CA LYS A 246 89.79 1.30 -54.50
C LYS A 246 89.88 1.50 -56.01
N ARG A 247 88.82 1.97 -56.67
CA ARG A 247 88.82 2.22 -58.12
C ARG A 247 89.84 3.30 -58.48
N ALA A 248 89.86 4.40 -57.75
CA ALA A 248 90.79 5.51 -57.96
C ALA A 248 92.25 5.07 -57.74
N LEU A 249 92.53 4.26 -56.71
CA LEU A 249 93.87 3.72 -56.46
C LEU A 249 94.31 2.74 -57.55
N VAL A 250 93.42 1.87 -58.02
CA VAL A 250 93.70 0.95 -59.16
C VAL A 250 93.99 1.75 -60.42
N GLU A 251 93.26 2.83 -60.70
CA GLU A 251 93.52 3.70 -61.84
C GLU A 251 94.88 4.39 -61.73
N LYS A 252 95.21 4.97 -60.56
CA LYS A 252 96.53 5.56 -60.28
C LYS A 252 97.66 4.55 -60.49
N LEU A 253 97.51 3.34 -59.94
CA LEU A 253 98.50 2.26 -60.10
C LEU A 253 98.66 1.87 -61.58
N ASN A 254 97.56 1.71 -62.31
CA ASN A 254 97.59 1.38 -63.74
C ASN A 254 98.31 2.48 -64.55
N ASN A 255 98.08 3.75 -64.23
CA ASN A 255 98.77 4.88 -64.87
C ASN A 255 100.27 4.89 -64.55
N GLN A 256 100.65 4.59 -63.29
CA GLN A 256 102.05 4.46 -62.91
C GLN A 256 102.75 3.30 -63.64
N LEU A 257 102.12 2.12 -63.70
CA LEU A 257 102.63 0.97 -64.45
C LEU A 257 102.78 1.28 -65.94
N HIS A 258 101.83 2.01 -66.52
CA HIS A 258 101.91 2.46 -67.91
C HIS A 258 103.13 3.38 -68.14
N ASN A 259 103.31 4.38 -67.29
CA ASN A 259 104.44 5.31 -67.37
C ASN A 259 105.78 4.59 -67.18
N LEU A 260 105.87 3.66 -66.23
CA LEU A 260 107.07 2.85 -66.00
C LEU A 260 107.44 2.04 -67.25
N GLY A 261 106.48 1.45 -67.96
CA GLY A 261 106.74 0.73 -69.21
C GLY A 261 107.36 1.63 -70.29
N GLY A 262 106.91 2.88 -70.38
CA GLY A 262 107.51 3.91 -71.22
C GLY A 262 108.94 4.26 -70.79
N TRP A 263 109.14 4.59 -69.51
CA TRP A 263 110.46 4.98 -68.99
C TRP A 263 111.50 3.86 -69.10
N VAL A 264 111.13 2.60 -68.86
CA VAL A 264 112.05 1.48 -69.06
C VAL A 264 112.49 1.38 -70.52
N THR A 265 111.57 1.63 -71.47
CA THR A 265 111.91 1.71 -72.89
C THR A 265 112.91 2.83 -73.19
N ASP A 266 112.73 4.01 -72.60
CA ASP A 266 113.66 5.13 -72.77
C ASP A 266 115.04 4.80 -72.20
N LEU A 267 115.10 4.19 -71.01
CA LEU A 267 116.35 3.77 -70.37
C LEU A 267 117.11 2.72 -71.19
N ASP A 268 116.37 1.78 -71.80
CA ASP A 268 116.93 0.76 -72.68
C ASP A 268 117.60 1.37 -73.91
N LEU A 269 116.95 2.35 -74.52
CA LEU A 269 117.49 3.08 -75.67
C LEU A 269 118.71 3.91 -75.29
N MET A 270 118.67 4.54 -74.11
CA MET A 270 119.81 5.30 -73.58
C MET A 270 121.03 4.41 -73.33
N GLN A 271 120.83 3.19 -72.83
CA GLN A 271 121.91 2.24 -72.61
C GLN A 271 122.64 1.87 -73.90
N GLU A 272 121.90 1.62 -74.97
CA GLU A 272 122.45 1.25 -76.28
C GLU A 272 123.00 2.45 -77.05
N GLU A 273 123.08 3.62 -76.38
CA GLU A 273 123.42 4.92 -76.95
C GLU A 273 122.54 5.30 -78.17
N ILE A 274 121.37 4.68 -78.29
CA ILE A 274 120.43 4.93 -79.36
C ILE A 274 119.62 6.18 -79.01
N ARG A 275 120.16 7.32 -79.41
CA ARG A 275 119.45 8.59 -79.31
C ARG A 275 118.32 8.62 -80.33
N ILE A 276 117.11 8.51 -79.83
CA ILE A 276 115.89 8.82 -80.59
C ILE A 276 115.64 10.35 -80.66
N TYR A 277 116.35 11.11 -79.81
CA TYR A 277 116.30 12.56 -79.60
C TYR A 277 116.78 13.45 -80.76
N VAL A 278 116.52 13.08 -82.03
CA VAL A 278 116.64 14.03 -83.17
C VAL A 278 115.29 14.69 -83.50
N CYS A 279 114.27 14.42 -82.68
CA CYS A 279 113.15 15.31 -82.41
C CYS A 279 113.43 15.94 -81.01
N PRO A 280 113.39 17.27 -80.83
CA PRO A 280 114.12 17.96 -79.77
C PRO A 280 113.55 17.71 -78.37
N HIS A 281 114.30 17.01 -77.52
CA HIS A 281 114.16 16.98 -76.05
C HIS A 281 115.54 16.81 -75.38
N ASP A 282 115.75 17.46 -74.25
CA ASP A 282 117.06 17.66 -73.60
C ASP A 282 117.78 16.36 -73.18
N GLY A 283 119.11 16.38 -73.27
CA GLY A 283 119.98 15.21 -73.11
C GLY A 283 119.98 14.64 -71.69
N LEU A 284 119.56 13.38 -71.56
CA LEU A 284 119.51 12.63 -70.30
C LEU A 284 120.74 11.73 -70.04
N ARG A 285 121.90 12.00 -70.65
CA ARG A 285 123.08 11.08 -70.62
C ARG A 285 123.54 10.67 -69.21
N THR A 286 123.09 11.39 -68.18
CA THR A 286 123.20 11.01 -66.78
C THR A 286 121.86 11.32 -66.10
N ILE A 287 121.26 10.34 -65.44
CA ILE A 287 120.08 10.59 -64.57
C ILE A 287 120.65 11.12 -63.27
N TYR A 288 120.42 12.40 -62.97
CA TYR A 288 120.95 13.07 -61.79
C TYR A 288 119.89 13.12 -60.68
N PRO A 289 120.00 12.34 -59.59
CA PRO A 289 119.45 12.78 -58.32
C PRO A 289 120.36 13.91 -57.82
N ALA A 290 119.80 15.08 -57.53
CA ALA A 290 120.56 16.30 -57.19
C ALA A 290 121.49 16.19 -55.97
N THR A 291 121.54 15.04 -55.28
CA THR A 291 122.26 14.84 -54.01
C THR A 291 123.12 13.57 -53.95
N ALA A 292 123.26 12.78 -55.02
CA ALA A 292 124.03 11.52 -54.96
C ALA A 292 125.55 11.72 -55.22
N LYS A 293 126.40 11.11 -54.40
CA LYS A 293 127.87 11.03 -54.64
C LYS A 293 128.15 10.13 -55.86
N ILE A 294 129.19 10.45 -56.66
CA ILE A 294 129.54 9.77 -57.92
C ILE A 294 129.65 8.23 -57.78
N THR A 295 130.07 7.73 -56.61
CA THR A 295 130.19 6.29 -56.32
C THR A 295 128.86 5.55 -56.17
N GLN A 296 127.72 6.26 -56.12
CA GLN A 296 126.38 5.69 -55.99
C GLN A 296 125.55 5.79 -57.28
N MET A 297 126.16 6.21 -58.40
CA MET A 297 125.47 6.38 -59.68
C MET A 297 125.17 5.02 -60.33
N LYS A 298 123.88 4.68 -60.48
CA LYS A 298 123.44 3.52 -61.25
C LYS A 298 123.43 3.84 -62.74
N LYS A 299 123.92 2.91 -63.56
CA LYS A 299 123.81 3.00 -65.03
C LYS A 299 122.35 2.78 -65.47
N ALA A 300 121.94 3.36 -66.60
CA ALA A 300 120.55 3.28 -67.10
C ALA A 300 120.03 1.84 -67.19
N TRP A 301 120.86 0.90 -67.67
CA TRP A 301 120.52 -0.52 -67.75
C TRP A 301 120.24 -1.18 -66.39
N MET A 302 120.92 -0.74 -65.33
CA MET A 302 120.72 -1.28 -63.98
C MET A 302 119.34 -0.87 -63.46
N ILE A 303 118.99 0.41 -63.63
CA ILE A 303 117.69 0.95 -63.23
C ILE A 303 116.57 0.30 -64.05
N ALA A 304 116.75 0.19 -65.37
CA ALA A 304 115.79 -0.45 -66.26
C ALA A 304 115.55 -1.93 -65.90
N SER A 305 116.62 -2.66 -65.53
CA SER A 305 116.53 -4.07 -65.13
C SER A 305 115.88 -4.26 -63.77
N GLU A 306 116.12 -3.36 -62.81
CA GLU A 306 115.47 -3.39 -61.49
C GLU A 306 113.97 -3.12 -61.62
N ILE A 307 113.57 -2.09 -62.37
CA ILE A 307 112.14 -1.80 -62.63
C ILE A 307 111.50 -2.96 -63.39
N TRP A 308 112.18 -3.52 -64.39
CA TRP A 308 111.70 -4.69 -65.13
C TRP A 308 111.38 -5.85 -64.19
N LYS A 309 112.33 -6.26 -63.35
CA LYS A 309 112.12 -7.38 -62.40
C LYS A 309 110.99 -7.14 -61.41
N LEU A 310 110.69 -5.89 -61.07
CA LEU A 310 109.59 -5.55 -60.18
C LEU A 310 108.22 -5.58 -60.89
N CYS A 311 108.20 -5.49 -62.21
CA CYS A 311 106.97 -5.32 -62.99
C CYS A 311 106.79 -6.35 -64.11
N ASP A 312 107.66 -7.36 -64.23
CA ASP A 312 107.63 -8.36 -65.31
C ASP A 312 106.41 -9.28 -65.25
N SER A 313 105.72 -9.35 -64.11
CA SER A 313 104.41 -10.00 -63.96
C SER A 313 103.22 -9.07 -64.22
N GLU A 314 103.44 -7.76 -64.36
CA GLU A 314 102.37 -6.76 -64.42
C GLU A 314 101.93 -6.50 -65.88
N ASN A 315 100.78 -7.04 -66.27
CA ASN A 315 100.26 -6.96 -67.64
C ASN A 315 100.16 -5.53 -68.20
N LYS A 316 99.80 -4.54 -67.37
CA LYS A 316 99.70 -3.14 -67.80
C LYS A 316 101.06 -2.53 -68.11
N PHE A 317 102.07 -2.86 -67.31
CA PHE A 317 103.46 -2.47 -67.55
C PHE A 317 103.97 -3.12 -68.84
N LEU A 318 103.83 -4.44 -68.97
CA LEU A 318 104.28 -5.18 -70.15
C LEU A 318 103.67 -4.64 -71.46
N LYS A 319 102.36 -4.37 -71.45
CA LYS A 319 101.66 -3.80 -72.62
C LYS A 319 102.15 -2.40 -72.97
N ALA A 320 102.39 -1.55 -71.95
CA ALA A 320 102.90 -0.20 -72.17
C ALA A 320 104.32 -0.20 -72.74
N TYR A 321 105.17 -1.06 -72.18
CA TYR A 321 106.52 -1.32 -72.66
C TYR A 321 106.53 -1.81 -74.12
N GLU A 322 105.72 -2.82 -74.45
CA GLU A 322 105.55 -3.31 -75.83
C GLU A 322 105.08 -2.20 -76.79
N THR A 323 104.04 -1.46 -76.37
CA THR A 323 103.41 -0.41 -77.18
C THR A 323 104.38 0.73 -77.45
N SER A 324 105.10 1.19 -76.42
CA SER A 324 106.09 2.27 -76.54
C SER A 324 107.14 1.92 -77.61
N ARG A 325 107.69 0.71 -77.53
CA ARG A 325 108.69 0.20 -78.47
C ARG A 325 108.16 0.07 -79.89
N ARG A 326 106.94 -0.46 -80.04
CA ARG A 326 106.28 -0.55 -81.34
C ARG A 326 106.04 0.84 -81.95
N ASN A 327 105.55 1.79 -81.16
CA ASN A 327 105.32 3.17 -81.61
C ASN A 327 106.63 3.83 -82.06
N ILE A 328 107.71 3.62 -81.31
CA ILE A 328 109.04 4.09 -81.67
C ILE A 328 109.50 3.50 -83.00
N LEU A 329 109.35 2.20 -83.21
CA LEU A 329 109.74 1.53 -84.45
C LEU A 329 108.91 2.01 -85.65
N GLU A 330 107.60 2.18 -85.48
CA GLU A 330 106.72 2.68 -86.55
C GLU A 330 106.98 4.16 -86.86
N HIS A 331 107.26 4.99 -85.84
CA HIS A 331 107.69 6.37 -86.06
C HIS A 331 108.96 6.45 -86.92
N HIS A 332 109.98 5.63 -86.63
CA HIS A 332 111.21 5.59 -87.45
C HIS A 332 110.99 4.94 -88.82
N ARG A 333 110.03 4.02 -88.94
CA ARG A 333 109.58 3.50 -90.24
C ARG A 333 108.95 4.58 -91.10
N ALA A 334 108.20 5.50 -90.51
CA ALA A 334 107.64 6.64 -91.24
C ALA A 334 108.76 7.54 -91.78
N HIS A 335 109.80 7.83 -90.99
CA HIS A 335 111.00 8.55 -91.46
C HIS A 335 111.72 7.83 -92.60
N GLU A 336 111.84 6.49 -92.51
CA GLU A 336 112.40 5.64 -93.58
C GLU A 336 111.59 5.75 -94.88
N ARG A 337 110.25 5.69 -94.81
CA ARG A 337 109.37 5.82 -95.98
C ARG A 337 109.40 7.22 -96.61
N ALA A 338 109.49 8.26 -95.78
CA ALA A 338 109.51 9.65 -96.22
C ALA A 338 110.89 10.12 -96.71
N GLN A 339 111.90 9.23 -96.77
CA GLN A 339 113.29 9.54 -97.14
C GLN A 339 113.91 10.68 -96.31
N HIS A 340 113.39 10.91 -95.10
CA HIS A 340 113.96 11.88 -94.18
C HIS A 340 115.28 11.36 -93.60
N LYS A 341 116.14 12.29 -93.17
CA LYS A 341 117.36 11.97 -92.42
C LYS A 341 116.93 11.14 -91.20
N ASN A 342 117.61 10.01 -90.95
CA ASN A 342 117.46 9.10 -89.79
C ASN A 342 116.60 7.82 -89.97
N GLY A 343 116.04 7.52 -91.15
CA GLY A 343 115.35 6.23 -91.39
C GLY A 343 116.20 4.97 -91.12
N HIS A 344 117.53 5.06 -91.32
CA HIS A 344 118.48 3.98 -91.05
C HIS A 344 118.55 3.57 -89.56
N CYS A 345 118.15 4.45 -88.64
CA CYS A 345 118.14 4.16 -87.21
C CYS A 345 117.13 3.05 -86.84
N ARG A 346 116.09 2.82 -87.64
CA ARG A 346 115.05 1.80 -87.37
C ARG A 346 115.64 0.40 -87.22
N LYS A 347 116.54 -0.02 -88.12
CA LYS A 347 117.16 -1.36 -88.08
C LYS A 347 118.00 -1.56 -86.82
N ARG A 348 118.73 -0.51 -86.41
CA ARG A 348 119.54 -0.51 -85.19
C ARG A 348 118.68 -0.55 -83.92
N ILE A 349 117.60 0.23 -83.87
CA ILE A 349 116.63 0.21 -82.76
C ILE A 349 115.97 -1.16 -82.63
N LYS A 350 115.55 -1.76 -83.76
CA LYS A 350 114.93 -3.08 -83.78
C LYS A 350 115.88 -4.16 -83.22
N ALA A 351 117.13 -4.20 -83.68
CA ALA A 351 118.11 -5.16 -83.18
C ALA A 351 118.36 -5.02 -81.67
N ALA A 352 118.48 -3.77 -81.18
CA ALA A 352 118.65 -3.49 -79.75
C ALA A 352 117.45 -3.95 -78.91
N PHE A 353 116.22 -3.70 -79.36
CA PHE A 353 115.03 -4.20 -78.67
C PHE A 353 114.95 -5.72 -78.67
N GLU A 354 115.25 -6.39 -79.80
CA GLU A 354 115.26 -7.86 -79.89
C GLU A 354 116.29 -8.48 -78.95
N GLU A 355 117.50 -7.92 -78.83
CA GLU A 355 118.51 -8.40 -77.89
C GLU A 355 118.08 -8.24 -76.42
N LEU A 356 117.52 -7.08 -76.07
CA LEU A 356 117.03 -6.83 -74.71
C LEU A 356 115.83 -7.71 -74.36
N ASP A 357 114.96 -7.97 -75.33
CA ASP A 357 113.80 -8.84 -75.18
C ASP A 357 114.21 -10.29 -74.96
N GLN A 358 115.23 -10.77 -75.67
CA GLN A 358 115.82 -12.08 -75.41
C GLN A 358 116.39 -12.16 -73.99
N LYS A 359 117.14 -11.14 -73.54
CA LYS A 359 117.68 -11.09 -72.16
C LYS A 359 116.58 -11.07 -71.09
N ARG A 360 115.46 -10.43 -71.39
CA ARG A 360 114.29 -10.30 -70.49
C ARG A 360 113.27 -11.41 -70.64
N GLN A 361 113.50 -12.37 -71.54
CA GLN A 361 112.54 -13.43 -71.91
C GLN A 361 111.17 -12.87 -72.33
N PHE A 362 111.15 -11.67 -72.91
CA PHE A 362 109.95 -11.00 -73.36
C PHE A 362 109.73 -11.28 -74.85
N CYS A 363 108.70 -12.04 -75.20
CA CYS A 363 108.46 -12.42 -76.59
C CYS A 363 107.61 -11.37 -77.32
N THR A 364 108.26 -10.42 -77.99
CA THR A 364 107.58 -9.46 -78.89
C THR A 364 108.02 -9.66 -80.34
N LYS A 365 107.06 -9.70 -81.26
CA LYS A 365 107.35 -9.71 -82.70
C LYS A 365 107.23 -8.31 -83.27
N TYR A 366 108.37 -7.73 -83.65
CA TYR A 366 108.43 -6.44 -84.33
C TYR A 366 108.35 -6.64 -85.86
N ASN A 367 107.22 -6.32 -86.48
CA ASN A 367 107.01 -6.47 -87.94
C ASN A 367 107.64 -5.35 -88.77
#